data_AF-A0A6N2RAZ3-F1
#
_entry.id   AF-A0A6N2RAZ3-F1
#
_cell.length_a   1.000
_cell.length_b   1.000
_cell.length_c   1.000
_cell.angle_alpha   90.00
_cell.angle_beta   90.00
_cell.angle_gamma   90.00
#
_symmetry.space_group_name_H-M   'P 1'
#
loop_
_entity.id
_entity.type
_entity.pdbx_description
1 polymer ?
#
loop_
_entity_poly.entity_id
_entity_poly.type
_entity_poly.pdbx_seq_one_letter_code
_entity_poly.pdbx_strand_id
1 'polypeptide(L)' 'MSNNNSSNKAVVPEAKGALDRFKFEVANELGVPLTDGYNGNLTSKQNGSVGGYMVKKMIEAQERQMSSGSAGSQSGF' A
#
# COMPACT_ATOMS: atom_id res chain seq x y z
N MET A 1 -5.74 -31.20 -7.26
CA MET A 1 -5.94 -29.74 -7.39
C MET A 1 -4.64 -29.03 -7.03
N SER A 2 -4.06 -28.27 -7.97
CA SER A 2 -2.89 -27.43 -7.66
C SER A 2 -3.38 -26.14 -7.00
N ASN A 3 -3.10 -25.96 -5.70
CA ASN A 3 -3.36 -24.69 -5.02
C ASN A 3 -2.35 -23.66 -5.54
N ASN A 4 -2.73 -22.94 -6.60
CA ASN A 4 -2.08 -21.70 -7.02
C ASN A 4 -2.29 -20.65 -5.93
N ASN A 5 -1.57 -20.79 -4.82
CA ASN A 5 -1.43 -19.76 -3.81
C ASN A 5 -0.55 -18.68 -4.45
N SER A 6 -1.17 -17.76 -5.20
CA SER A 6 -0.51 -16.57 -5.70
C SER A 6 0.01 -15.79 -4.49
N SER A 7 1.25 -16.05 -4.10
CA SER A 7 1.88 -15.33 -3.02
C SER A 7 2.12 -13.91 -3.53
N ASN A 8 1.27 -12.97 -3.11
CA ASN A 8 1.59 -11.55 -3.19
C ASN A 8 2.81 -11.31 -2.28
N LYS A 9 4.00 -11.64 -2.79
CA LYS A 9 5.26 -11.43 -2.10
C LYS A 9 5.63 -9.98 -2.30
N ALA A 10 5.81 -9.25 -1.20
CA ALA A 10 6.35 -7.90 -1.27
C ALA A 10 7.71 -7.95 -1.98
N VAL A 11 7.92 -7.04 -2.93
CA VAL A 11 9.18 -6.91 -3.68
C VAL A 11 10.35 -6.64 -2.73
N VAL A 12 10.08 -5.89 -1.66
CA VAL A 12 11.00 -5.64 -0.54
C VAL A 12 10.44 -6.36 0.69
N PRO A 13 10.95 -7.57 1.03
CA PRO A 13 10.43 -8.37 2.14
C PRO A 13 10.46 -7.64 3.48
N GLU A 14 11.48 -6.82 3.71
CA GLU A 14 11.68 -6.03 4.93
C GLU A 14 10.56 -5.00 5.12
N ALA A 15 9.96 -4.52 4.04
CA ALA A 15 8.86 -3.56 4.08
C ALA A 15 7.50 -4.19 4.39
N LYS A 16 7.40 -5.53 4.46
CA LYS A 16 6.11 -6.22 4.66
C LYS A 16 5.34 -5.72 5.88
N GLY A 17 6.02 -5.58 7.03
CA GLY A 17 5.38 -5.09 8.25
C GLY A 17 4.86 -3.65 8.13
N ALA A 18 5.59 -2.79 7.41
CA ALA A 18 5.14 -1.42 7.15
C ALA A 18 3.95 -1.39 6.18
N LEU A 19 3.99 -2.20 5.12
CA LEU A 19 2.89 -2.35 4.16
C LEU A 19 1.62 -2.90 4.81
N ASP A 20 1.75 -3.84 5.74
CA ASP A 20 0.60 -4.39 6.48
C ASP A 20 -0.04 -3.32 7.38
N ARG A 21 0.76 -2.53 8.12
CA ARG A 21 0.24 -1.40 8.90
C ARG A 21 -0.47 -0.38 8.01
N PHE A 22 0.17 0.00 6.91
CA PHE A 22 -0.39 0.95 5.96
C PHE A 22 -1.71 0.48 5.34
N LYS A 23 -1.82 -0.82 5.03
CA LYS A 23 -3.07 -1.44 4.58
C LYS A 23 -4.21 -1.27 5.60
N PHE A 24 -3.93 -1.48 6.89
CA PHE A 24 -4.95 -1.29 7.94
C PHE A 24 -5.31 0.19 8.13
N GLU A 25 -4.34 1.09 8.09
CA GLU A 25 -4.59 2.53 8.13
C GLU A 25 -5.53 2.97 7.00
N VAL A 26 -5.24 2.56 5.77
CA VAL A 26 -6.08 2.84 4.59
C VAL A 26 -7.47 2.21 4.72
N ALA A 27 -7.56 0.97 5.21
CA ALA A 27 -8.85 0.33 5.43
C ALA A 27 -9.71 1.10 6.44
N ASN A 28 -9.10 1.56 7.54
CA ASN A 28 -9.77 2.37 8.55
C ASN A 28 -10.25 3.71 7.98
N GLU A 29 -9.42 4.40 7.19
CA GLU A 29 -9.80 5.66 6.52
C GLU A 29 -11.00 5.48 5.56
N LEU A 30 -11.06 4.33 4.88
CA LEU A 30 -12.15 4.00 3.96
C LEU A 30 -13.39 3.39 4.65
N GLY A 31 -13.35 3.18 5.97
CA GLY A 31 -14.42 2.52 6.71
C GLY A 31 -14.63 1.05 6.30
N VAL A 32 -13.60 0.40 5.76
CA VAL A 32 -13.65 -1.01 5.38
C VAL A 32 -13.24 -1.85 6.59
N PRO A 33 -14.08 -2.77 7.08
CA PRO A 33 -13.78 -3.57 8.27
C PRO A 33 -12.82 -4.73 7.94
N LEU A 34 -11.58 -4.37 7.58
CA LEU A 34 -10.52 -5.32 7.27
C LEU A 34 -9.95 -5.91 8.57
N THR A 35 -9.70 -7.21 8.58
CA THR A 35 -9.14 -7.94 9.73
C THR A 35 -7.80 -8.55 9.37
N ASP A 36 -7.02 -8.95 10.37
CA ASP A 36 -5.76 -9.69 10.16
C ASP A 36 -5.98 -11.14 9.69
N GLY A 37 -7.23 -11.61 9.75
CA GLY A 37 -7.62 -12.96 9.34
C GLY A 37 -8.28 -13.01 7.96
N TYR A 38 -9.35 -13.80 7.88
CA TYR A 38 -10.06 -14.02 6.63
C TYR A 38 -10.96 -12.84 6.25
N ASN A 39 -10.63 -12.19 5.13
CA ASN A 39 -11.39 -11.07 4.58
C ASN A 39 -12.27 -11.44 3.36
N GLY A 40 -12.49 -12.74 3.11
CA GLY A 40 -13.30 -13.17 1.97
C GLY A 40 -14.80 -12.92 2.12
N ASN A 41 -15.26 -12.50 3.30
CA ASN A 41 -16.63 -12.03 3.51
C ASN A 41 -16.82 -10.58 3.02
N LEU A 42 -15.73 -9.83 2.82
CA LEU A 42 -15.81 -8.49 2.24
C LEU A 42 -16.07 -8.59 0.74
N THR A 43 -16.81 -7.64 0.21
CA THR A 43 -17.04 -7.57 -1.24
C THR A 43 -15.70 -7.35 -1.97
N SER A 44 -15.57 -7.87 -3.19
CA SER A 44 -14.40 -7.64 -4.03
C SER A 44 -14.12 -6.15 -4.22
N LYS A 45 -15.17 -5.31 -4.25
CA LYS A 45 -15.06 -3.86 -4.31
C LYS A 45 -14.38 -3.28 -3.08
N GLN A 46 -14.72 -3.74 -1.87
CA GLN A 46 -14.11 -3.27 -0.62
C GLN A 46 -12.63 -3.65 -0.54
N ASN A 47 -12.30 -4.92 -0.77
CA ASN A 47 -10.91 -5.38 -0.80
C ASN A 47 -10.09 -4.63 -1.87
N GLY A 48 -10.68 -4.47 -3.07
CA GLY A 48 -10.07 -3.73 -4.17
C GLY A 48 -9.85 -2.24 -3.86
N SER A 49 -10.80 -1.59 -3.19
CA SER A 49 -10.68 -0.17 -2.83
C SER A 49 -9.53 0.10 -1.86
N VAL A 50 -9.29 -0.80 -0.90
CA VAL A 50 -8.15 -0.68 0.03
C VAL A 50 -6.84 -0.72 -0.74
N GLY A 51 -6.63 -1.75 -1.57
CA GLY A 51 -5.41 -1.88 -2.35
C GLY A 51 -5.20 -0.72 -3.34
N GLY A 52 -6.26 -0.27 -4.02
CA GLY A 52 -6.18 0.86 -4.94
C GLY A 52 -5.83 2.18 -4.24
N TYR A 53 -6.39 2.43 -3.06
CA TYR A 53 -6.11 3.65 -2.31
C TYR A 53 -4.71 3.64 -1.67
N MET A 54 -4.21 2.47 -1.27
CA MET A 54 -2.81 2.30 -0.88
C MET A 54 -1.86 2.74 -2.02
N VAL A 55 -2.09 2.27 -3.24
CA VAL A 55 -1.28 2.64 -4.41
C VAL A 55 -1.38 4.14 -4.68
N LYS A 56 -2.58 4.71 -4.63
CA LYS A 56 -2.78 6.16 -4.81
C LYS A 56 -1.93 6.98 -3.84
N LYS A 57 -1.99 6.68 -2.55
CA LYS A 57 -1.20 7.37 -1.52
C LYS A 57 0.32 7.17 -1.69
N MET A 58 0.76 5.98 -2.09
CA MET A 58 2.18 5.72 -2.37
C MET A 58 2.67 6.58 -3.53
N ILE A 59 1.88 6.71 -4.60
CA ILE A 59 2.19 7.58 -5.74
C ILE A 59 2.21 9.05 -5.30
N GLU A 60 1.19 9.51 -4.57
CA GLU A 60 1.16 10.89 -4.05
C GLU A 60 2.40 11.21 -3.19
N ALA A 61 2.84 10.28 -2.34
CA ALA A 61 4.05 10.44 -1.53
C ALA A 61 5.31 10.50 -2.41
N GLN A 62 5.40 9.66 -3.44
CA GLN A 62 6.49 9.67 -4.40
C GLN A 62 6.52 10.96 -5.22
N GLU A 63 5.37 11.45 -5.70
CA GLU A 63 5.24 12.71 -6.42
C GLU A 63 5.68 13.89 -5.55
N ARG A 64 5.30 13.91 -4.27
CA ARG A 64 5.76 14.92 -3.30
C ARG A 64 7.27 14.86 -3.11
N GLN A 65 7.85 13.66 -2.97
CA GLN A 65 9.29 13.48 -2.85
C GLN A 65 10.02 13.98 -4.10
N MET A 66 9.54 13.64 -5.30
CA MET A 66 10.10 14.10 -6.57
C MET A 66 9.97 15.62 -6.74
N SER A 67 8.83 16.20 -6.37
CA SER A 67 8.60 17.65 -6.39
C SER A 67 9.53 18.38 -5.41
N SER A 68 9.74 17.83 -4.21
CA SER A 68 10.71 18.36 -3.24
C SER A 68 12.18 18.15 -3.65
N GLY A 69 12.43 17.19 -4.55
CA GLY A 69 13.75 16.80 -5.03
C GLY A 69 14.36 17.72 -6.10
N SER A 70 13.64 18.72 -6.59
CA SER A 70 14.17 19.74 -7.51
C SER A 70 14.69 21.02 -6.83
N ALA A 71 14.75 21.05 -5.48
CA ALA A 71 15.24 22.22 -4.72
C ALA A 71 16.44 21.90 -3.79
N GLY A 72 17.18 20.82 -4.05
CA GLY A 72 18.19 20.31 -3.10
C GLY A 72 19.59 20.00 -3.65
N SER A 73 19.92 20.37 -4.89
CA SER A 73 21.29 20.15 -5.40
C SER A 73 21.77 21.28 -6.32
N GLN A 74 21.74 22.50 -5.79
CA GLN A 74 22.57 23.60 -6.28
C GLN A 74 23.27 24.23 -5.06
N SER A 75 24.44 23.72 -4.69
CA SER A 75 25.52 24.47 -4.03
C SER A 75 26.61 23.50 -3.57
N GLY A 76 27.81 23.71 -4.09
CA GLY A 76 29.00 22.94 -3.71
C GLY A 76 29.90 22.75 -4.90
N PHE A 77 30.85 23.66 -5.01
CA PHE A 77 31.98 23.71 -5.95
C PHE A 77 32.69 22.36 -6.10
#